data_AF-S9SMG6-F1
#
_entry.id   AF-S9SMG6-F1
#
_cell.length_a   1.000
_cell.length_b   1.000
_cell.length_c   1.000
_cell.angle_alpha   90.00
_cell.angle_beta   90.00
_cell.angle_gamma   90.00
#
_symmetry.space_group_name_H-M   'P 1'
#
loop_
_entity.id
_entity.type
_entity.pdbx_description
1 polymer ?
#
loop_
_entity_poly.entity_id
_entity_poly.type
_entity_poly.pdbx_seq_one_letter_code
_entity_poly.pdbx_strand_id
1 'polypeptide(L)'
;MEAHRSSRPASGADHQIAHLWEMDDLHHNGERVSHGACVAVGAMAALRMFDWLLARDLTALDPARRAAEAPTLAAKEAEIRARFGPGEIAERAIEETRAKHVEGAALQARLTRLRDIWPDLSARLRARLWPAERMANHLARAGAPVEAADIGVDPAYLHRTILKARFLRSRYTVLDLLDEVGLLDHAALAALPQTLQSKVGT
;
A
#
# COMPACT_ATOMS: atom_id res chain seq x y z
N MET A 1 -15.90 12.70 -6.29
CA MET A 1 -15.80 11.97 -7.58
C MET A 1 -16.36 12.81 -8.72
N GLU A 2 -17.60 13.29 -8.60
CA GLU A 2 -18.27 14.17 -9.59
C GLU A 2 -17.48 15.45 -9.93
N ALA A 3 -17.02 16.21 -8.92
CA ALA A 3 -16.30 17.47 -9.14
C ALA A 3 -14.92 17.31 -9.81
N HIS A 4 -14.31 16.14 -9.74
CA HIS A 4 -12.94 15.90 -10.23
C HIS A 4 -12.88 14.89 -11.39
N ARG A 5 -14.03 14.38 -11.86
CA ARG A 5 -14.18 13.34 -12.89
C ARG A 5 -13.19 12.17 -12.73
N SER A 6 -12.87 11.86 -11.47
CA SER A 6 -11.87 10.86 -11.10
C SER A 6 -12.12 10.39 -9.67
N SER A 7 -11.83 9.11 -9.42
CA SER A 7 -11.82 8.55 -8.06
C SER A 7 -10.61 8.96 -7.25
N ARG A 8 -9.61 9.64 -7.85
CA ARG A 8 -8.35 10.06 -7.17
C ARG A 8 -8.53 10.71 -5.79
N PRO A 9 -9.51 11.61 -5.56
CA PRO A 9 -9.68 12.23 -4.25
C PRO A 9 -10.20 11.29 -3.16
N ALA A 10 -10.74 10.12 -3.50
CA ALA A 10 -11.45 9.24 -2.57
C ALA A 10 -10.97 7.78 -2.64
N SER A 11 -9.93 7.48 -3.42
CA SER A 11 -9.46 6.11 -3.64
C SER A 11 -7.95 6.11 -3.84
N GLY A 12 -7.21 5.33 -3.05
CA GLY A 12 -5.76 5.24 -3.12
C GLY A 12 -5.30 3.79 -2.90
N ALA A 13 -4.20 3.65 -2.15
CA ALA A 13 -3.68 2.34 -1.77
C ALA A 13 -4.69 1.53 -0.94
N ASP A 14 -5.45 2.21 -0.09
CA ASP A 14 -6.53 1.65 0.71
C ASP A 14 -7.55 0.86 -0.12
N HIS A 15 -8.03 1.44 -1.22
CA HIS A 15 -8.97 0.81 -2.13
C HIS A 15 -8.32 -0.27 -2.98
N GLN A 16 -7.04 -0.12 -3.37
CA GLN A 16 -6.33 -1.19 -4.06
C GLN A 16 -6.21 -2.44 -3.18
N ILE A 17 -5.97 -2.27 -1.87
CA ILE A 17 -5.96 -3.36 -0.91
C ILE A 17 -7.38 -3.95 -0.77
N ALA A 18 -8.38 -3.10 -0.57
CA ALA A 18 -9.78 -3.52 -0.41
C ALA A 18 -10.32 -4.33 -1.60
N HIS A 19 -10.05 -3.87 -2.84
CA HIS A 19 -10.54 -4.56 -4.04
C HIS A 19 -10.01 -5.99 -4.15
N LEU A 20 -8.80 -6.30 -3.65
CA LEU A 20 -8.31 -7.69 -3.67
C LEU A 20 -9.16 -8.60 -2.80
N TRP A 21 -9.55 -8.14 -1.61
CA TRP A 21 -10.45 -8.91 -0.74
C TRP A 21 -11.84 -9.08 -1.35
N GLU A 22 -12.33 -8.07 -2.08
CA GLU A 22 -13.60 -8.17 -2.79
C GLU A 22 -13.56 -9.13 -3.97
N MET A 23 -12.44 -9.15 -4.70
CA MET A 23 -12.19 -10.08 -5.81
C MET A 23 -12.00 -11.52 -5.31
N ASP A 24 -11.39 -11.69 -4.13
CA ASP A 24 -11.22 -12.98 -3.46
C ASP A 24 -12.52 -13.43 -2.74
N ASP A 25 -13.61 -12.66 -2.87
CA ASP A 25 -14.92 -12.89 -2.24
C ASP A 25 -14.82 -13.13 -0.73
N LEU A 26 -14.14 -12.22 -0.02
CA LEU A 26 -13.88 -12.34 1.40
C LEU A 26 -15.18 -12.42 2.23
N HIS A 27 -15.27 -13.48 3.04
CA HIS A 27 -16.33 -13.67 4.01
C HIS A 27 -15.75 -13.72 5.44
N HIS A 28 -16.49 -13.18 6.39
CA HIS A 28 -16.20 -13.29 7.81
C HIS A 28 -17.48 -13.62 8.57
N ASN A 29 -17.43 -14.63 9.45
CA ASN A 29 -18.60 -15.14 10.19
C ASN A 29 -19.80 -15.53 9.29
N GLY A 30 -19.52 -16.05 8.09
CA GLY A 30 -20.54 -16.51 7.15
C GLY A 30 -21.15 -15.40 6.28
N GLU A 31 -20.74 -14.15 6.46
CA GLU A 31 -21.23 -13.00 5.68
C GLU A 31 -20.12 -12.39 4.83
N ARG A 32 -20.48 -11.87 3.65
CA ARG A 32 -19.54 -11.15 2.80
C ARG A 32 -19.13 -9.85 3.48
N VAL A 33 -17.82 -9.61 3.56
CA VAL A 33 -17.30 -8.37 4.15
C VAL A 33 -17.70 -7.17 3.27
N SER A 34 -18.20 -6.11 3.90
CA SER A 34 -18.64 -4.92 3.18
C SER A 34 -17.46 -4.14 2.60
N HIS A 35 -17.70 -3.41 1.49
CA HIS A 35 -16.69 -2.54 0.88
C HIS A 35 -16.10 -1.55 1.90
N GLY A 36 -16.96 -0.91 2.71
CA GLY A 36 -16.53 0.04 3.72
C GLY A 36 -15.64 -0.58 4.79
N ALA A 37 -15.91 -1.82 5.21
CA ALA A 37 -15.07 -2.57 6.13
C ALA A 37 -13.70 -2.90 5.53
N CYS A 38 -13.66 -3.38 4.28
CA CYS A 38 -12.42 -3.59 3.54
C CYS A 38 -11.60 -2.29 3.39
N VAL A 39 -12.25 -1.18 3.03
CA VAL A 39 -11.58 0.12 2.87
C VAL A 39 -11.07 0.64 4.21
N ALA A 40 -11.79 0.47 5.32
CA ALA A 40 -11.34 0.88 6.65
C ALA A 40 -10.01 0.20 7.04
N VAL A 41 -9.92 -1.13 6.87
CA VAL A 41 -8.69 -1.88 7.13
C VAL A 41 -7.59 -1.53 6.12
N GLY A 42 -7.94 -1.37 4.84
CA GLY A 42 -7.00 -0.91 3.81
C GLY A 42 -6.41 0.47 4.12
N ALA A 43 -7.21 1.40 4.64
CA ALA A 43 -6.77 2.72 5.08
C ALA A 43 -5.84 2.63 6.29
N MET A 44 -6.15 1.77 7.26
CA MET A 44 -5.26 1.51 8.39
C MET A 44 -3.89 0.97 7.94
N ALA A 45 -3.87 0.00 7.01
CA ALA A 45 -2.63 -0.50 6.44
C ALA A 45 -1.83 0.62 5.74
N ALA A 46 -2.48 1.41 4.88
CA ALA A 46 -1.83 2.50 4.17
C ALA A 46 -1.27 3.58 5.12
N LEU A 47 -2.02 3.97 6.16
CA LEU A 47 -1.56 4.95 7.15
C LEU A 47 -0.38 4.44 7.99
N ARG A 48 -0.38 3.16 8.39
CA ARG A 48 0.77 2.55 9.06
C ARG A 48 2.02 2.53 8.18
N MET A 49 1.86 2.26 6.88
CA MET A 49 2.95 2.36 5.90
C MET A 49 3.46 3.79 5.76
N PHE A 50 2.57 4.79 5.79
CA PHE A 50 2.96 6.20 5.82
C PHE A 50 3.69 6.59 7.11
N ASP A 51 3.20 6.21 8.28
CA ASP A 51 3.86 6.46 9.56
C ASP A 51 5.27 5.86 9.57
N TRP A 52 5.39 4.60 9.10
CA TRP A 52 6.68 3.90 8.98
C TRP A 52 7.63 4.58 7.99
N LEU A 53 7.12 5.01 6.82
CA LEU A 53 7.88 5.69 5.78
C LEU A 53 8.36 7.06 6.24
N LEU A 54 7.50 7.83 6.92
CA LEU A 54 7.83 9.16 7.39
C LEU A 54 8.90 9.13 8.50
N ALA A 55 9.08 8.00 9.20
CA ALA A 55 10.19 7.79 10.12
C ALA A 55 11.55 7.53 9.42
N ARG A 56 11.60 7.46 8.08
CA ARG A 56 12.83 7.21 7.30
C ARG A 56 13.46 8.49 6.79
N ASP A 57 14.78 8.47 6.70
CA ASP A 57 15.54 9.48 6.00
C ASP A 57 15.84 9.04 4.57
N LEU A 58 15.06 9.52 3.60
CA LEU A 58 15.31 9.27 2.18
C LEU A 58 16.31 10.26 1.57
N THR A 59 16.87 11.21 2.34
CA THR A 59 17.97 12.04 1.84
C THR A 59 19.26 11.24 1.67
N ALA A 60 19.39 10.13 2.40
CA ALA A 60 20.48 9.17 2.29
C ALA A 60 20.29 8.12 1.16
N LEU A 61 19.20 8.20 0.39
CA LEU A 61 18.96 7.29 -0.74
C LEU A 61 20.06 7.47 -1.80
N ASP A 62 20.65 6.37 -2.26
CA ASP A 62 21.49 6.33 -3.47
C ASP A 62 20.59 6.03 -4.70
N PRO A 63 20.27 7.04 -5.52
CA PRO A 63 19.33 6.86 -6.62
C PRO A 63 19.89 5.98 -7.74
N ALA A 64 21.20 6.03 -7.98
CA ALA A 64 21.84 5.28 -9.05
C ALA A 64 21.90 3.79 -8.71
N ARG A 65 22.36 3.47 -7.50
CA ARG A 65 22.36 2.08 -7.01
C ARG A 65 20.95 1.51 -6.96
N ARG A 66 19.98 2.25 -6.41
CA ARG A 66 18.61 1.76 -6.29
C ARG A 66 17.95 1.54 -7.65
N ALA A 67 18.17 2.43 -8.62
CA ALA A 67 17.64 2.27 -9.97
C ALA A 67 18.24 1.05 -10.69
N ALA A 68 19.52 0.73 -10.47
CA ALA A 68 20.17 -0.45 -11.02
C ALA A 68 19.67 -1.77 -10.38
N GLU A 69 19.32 -1.74 -9.09
CA GLU A 69 18.79 -2.89 -8.34
C GLU A 69 17.26 -3.05 -8.44
N ALA A 70 16.57 -2.11 -9.08
CA ALA A 70 15.11 -2.13 -9.17
C ALA A 70 14.61 -3.24 -10.13
N PRO A 71 13.47 -3.89 -9.83
CA PRO A 71 12.89 -4.87 -10.75
C PRO A 71 12.55 -4.22 -12.10
N THR A 72 13.00 -4.84 -13.18
CA THR A 72 12.61 -4.48 -14.55
C THR A 72 11.12 -4.69 -14.78
N LEU A 73 10.57 -4.11 -15.84
CA LEU A 73 9.20 -4.39 -16.26
C LEU A 73 8.96 -5.89 -16.41
N ALA A 74 9.87 -6.60 -17.08
CA ALA A 74 9.76 -8.05 -17.30
C ALA A 74 9.71 -8.84 -15.98
N ALA A 75 10.52 -8.45 -14.99
CA ALA A 75 10.48 -9.07 -13.66
C ALA A 75 9.14 -8.81 -12.94
N LYS A 76 8.60 -7.59 -13.04
CA LYS A 76 7.27 -7.27 -12.48
C LYS A 76 6.16 -8.05 -13.18
N GLU A 77 6.20 -8.21 -14.50
CA GLU A 77 5.22 -9.04 -15.21
C GLU A 77 5.30 -10.52 -14.80
N ALA A 78 6.49 -11.05 -14.58
CA ALA A 78 6.67 -12.40 -14.07
C ALA A 78 6.09 -12.53 -12.65
N GLU A 79 6.33 -11.56 -11.78
CA GLU A 79 5.75 -11.51 -10.43
C GLU A 79 4.21 -11.45 -10.48
N ILE A 80 3.64 -10.62 -11.36
CA ILE A 80 2.18 -10.53 -11.54
C ILE A 80 1.60 -11.89 -11.94
N ARG A 81 2.18 -12.56 -12.94
CA ARG A 81 1.73 -13.90 -13.36
C ARG A 81 1.83 -14.91 -12.22
N ALA A 82 2.91 -14.88 -11.43
CA ALA A 82 3.09 -15.77 -10.29
C ALA A 82 2.08 -15.52 -9.16
N ARG A 83 1.65 -14.26 -8.95
CA ARG A 83 0.75 -13.87 -7.85
C ARG A 83 -0.74 -13.94 -8.15
N PHE A 84 -1.12 -13.67 -9.40
CA PHE A 84 -2.53 -13.65 -9.82
C PHE A 84 -2.94 -14.93 -10.54
N GLY A 85 -1.99 -15.77 -10.94
CA GLY A 85 -2.26 -16.92 -11.80
C GLY A 85 -2.58 -16.51 -13.24
N PRO A 86 -2.91 -17.48 -14.10
CA PRO A 86 -3.36 -17.18 -15.46
C PRO A 86 -4.75 -16.52 -15.45
N GLY A 87 -5.01 -15.60 -16.39
CA GLY A 87 -6.32 -15.03 -16.63
C GLY A 87 -6.34 -13.50 -16.73
N GLU A 88 -7.54 -12.97 -16.96
CA GLU A 88 -7.79 -11.55 -17.25
C GLU A 88 -7.25 -10.60 -16.17
N ILE A 89 -7.28 -11.02 -14.90
CA ILE A 89 -6.77 -10.20 -13.78
C ILE A 89 -5.26 -9.96 -13.93
N ALA A 90 -4.49 -10.99 -14.29
CA ALA A 90 -3.05 -10.85 -14.48
C ALA A 90 -2.73 -10.00 -15.71
N GLU A 91 -3.47 -10.19 -16.81
CA GLU A 91 -3.31 -9.39 -18.03
C GLU A 91 -3.60 -7.91 -17.74
N ARG A 92 -4.69 -7.62 -17.05
CA ARG A 92 -5.03 -6.26 -16.66
C ARG A 92 -4.00 -5.66 -15.71
N ALA A 93 -3.53 -6.42 -14.72
CA ALA A 93 -2.49 -5.96 -13.81
C ALA A 93 -1.18 -5.64 -14.54
N ILE A 94 -0.84 -6.39 -15.59
CA ILE A 94 0.31 -6.09 -16.47
C ILE A 94 0.09 -4.77 -17.21
N GLU A 95 -1.08 -4.55 -17.82
CA GLU A 95 -1.41 -3.28 -18.50
C GLU A 95 -1.30 -2.08 -17.55
N GLU A 96 -1.93 -2.18 -16.39
CA GLU A 96 -1.94 -1.14 -15.37
C GLU A 96 -0.53 -0.86 -14.82
N THR A 97 0.32 -1.88 -14.73
CA THR A 97 1.73 -1.75 -14.34
C THR A 97 2.56 -1.10 -15.44
N ARG A 98 2.44 -1.56 -16.70
CA ARG A 98 3.11 -0.98 -17.87
C ARG A 98 2.84 0.52 -17.99
N ALA A 99 1.59 0.94 -17.77
CA ALA A 99 1.17 2.33 -17.90
C ALA A 99 1.88 3.29 -16.91
N LYS A 100 2.41 2.81 -15.79
CA LYS A 100 3.08 3.65 -14.77
C LYS A 100 4.55 3.29 -14.52
N HIS A 101 5.04 2.20 -15.10
CA HIS A 101 6.39 1.70 -14.85
C HIS A 101 7.46 2.64 -15.42
N VAL A 102 8.55 2.81 -14.66
CA VAL A 102 9.80 3.41 -15.13
C VAL A 102 10.97 2.58 -14.63
N GLU A 103 12.05 2.55 -15.41
CA GLU A 103 13.29 1.83 -15.10
C GLU A 103 14.51 2.63 -15.60
N GLY A 104 15.71 2.16 -15.23
CA GLY A 104 16.98 2.75 -15.66
C GLY A 104 17.10 4.24 -15.34
N ALA A 105 17.54 5.03 -16.32
CA ALA A 105 17.78 6.47 -16.16
C ALA A 105 16.53 7.25 -15.72
N ALA A 106 15.33 6.85 -16.18
CA ALA A 106 14.09 7.52 -15.79
C ALA A 106 13.76 7.29 -14.31
N LEU A 107 13.96 6.07 -13.81
CA LEU A 107 13.81 5.76 -12.39
C LEU A 107 14.88 6.47 -11.55
N GLN A 108 16.14 6.45 -11.98
CA GLN A 108 17.22 7.18 -11.29
C GLN A 108 16.90 8.67 -11.16
N ALA A 109 16.41 9.32 -12.23
CA ALA A 109 16.03 10.72 -12.20
C ALA A 109 14.87 10.98 -11.21
N ARG A 110 13.86 10.10 -11.18
CA ARG A 110 12.75 10.16 -10.23
C ARG A 110 13.23 10.05 -8.79
N LEU A 111 14.09 9.06 -8.49
CA LEU A 111 14.64 8.83 -7.16
C LEU A 111 15.58 9.95 -6.71
N THR A 112 16.34 10.54 -7.64
CA THR A 112 17.17 11.73 -7.37
C THR A 112 16.28 12.89 -6.93
N ARG A 113 15.22 13.18 -7.69
CA ARG A 113 14.26 14.22 -7.32
C ARG A 113 13.61 13.93 -5.97
N LEU A 114 13.20 12.70 -5.71
CA LEU A 114 12.60 12.29 -4.44
C LEU A 114 13.54 12.60 -3.27
N ARG A 115 14.81 12.17 -3.36
CA ARG A 115 15.84 12.42 -2.35
C ARG A 115 15.97 13.92 -2.06
N ASP A 116 16.09 14.72 -3.12
CA ASP A 116 16.34 16.16 -3.00
C ASP A 116 15.14 16.90 -2.38
N ILE A 117 13.90 16.46 -2.65
CA ILE A 117 12.69 17.09 -2.09
C ILE A 117 12.19 16.43 -0.79
N TRP A 118 12.82 15.35 -0.30
CA TRP A 118 12.30 14.56 0.81
C TRP A 118 12.01 15.38 2.08
N PRO A 119 12.86 16.32 2.52
CA PRO A 119 12.58 17.13 3.71
C PRO A 119 11.26 17.91 3.59
N ASP A 120 11.04 18.62 2.48
CA ASP A 120 9.80 19.37 2.22
C ASP A 120 8.59 18.42 2.06
N LEU A 121 8.75 17.36 1.26
CA LEU A 121 7.68 16.41 1.00
C LEU A 121 7.22 15.72 2.28
N SER A 122 8.15 15.27 3.12
CA SER A 122 7.83 14.59 4.38
C SER A 122 7.15 15.53 5.37
N ALA A 123 7.54 16.80 5.44
CA ALA A 123 6.85 17.81 6.25
C ALA A 123 5.41 18.04 5.75
N ARG A 124 5.24 18.18 4.42
CA ARG A 124 3.93 18.36 3.79
C ARG A 124 2.99 17.17 3.94
N LEU A 125 3.53 15.96 3.97
CA LEU A 125 2.77 14.73 4.23
C LEU A 125 2.32 14.66 5.69
N ARG A 126 3.22 14.92 6.65
CA ARG A 126 2.87 15.00 8.08
C ARG A 126 1.78 16.03 8.38
N ALA A 127 1.77 17.14 7.65
CA ALA A 127 0.75 18.19 7.81
C ALA A 127 -0.64 17.80 7.26
N ARG A 128 -0.74 16.75 6.43
CA ARG A 128 -1.99 16.37 5.73
C ARG A 128 -2.53 15.01 6.15
N LEU A 129 -1.65 14.08 6.53
CA LEU A 129 -2.03 12.73 6.92
C LEU A 129 -2.35 12.68 8.41
N TRP A 130 -3.37 11.91 8.76
CA TRP A 130 -3.57 11.51 10.15
C TRP A 130 -2.62 10.38 10.50
N PRO A 131 -2.01 10.37 11.69
CA PRO A 131 -1.36 9.17 12.21
C PRO A 131 -2.34 8.00 12.25
N ALA A 132 -1.85 6.78 12.05
CA ALA A 132 -2.68 5.58 12.08
C ALA A 132 -3.45 5.44 13.41
N GLU A 133 -2.82 5.78 14.54
CA GLU A 133 -3.46 5.79 15.86
C GLU A 133 -4.69 6.71 15.92
N ARG A 134 -4.61 7.89 15.29
CA ARG A 134 -5.75 8.81 15.24
C ARG A 134 -6.89 8.22 14.43
N MET A 135 -6.61 7.59 13.28
CA MET A 135 -7.63 6.94 12.46
C MET A 135 -8.26 5.75 13.18
N ALA A 136 -7.45 4.90 13.83
CA ALA A 136 -7.92 3.76 14.62
C ALA A 136 -8.95 4.19 15.67
N ASN A 137 -8.67 5.27 16.41
CA ASN A 137 -9.59 5.80 17.40
C ASN A 137 -10.93 6.27 16.80
N HIS A 138 -10.92 6.86 15.60
CA HIS A 138 -12.15 7.30 14.94
C HIS A 138 -12.97 6.13 14.40
N LEU A 139 -12.31 5.14 13.78
CA LEU A 139 -12.95 3.92 13.30
C LEU A 139 -13.58 3.13 14.46
N ALA A 140 -12.84 2.92 15.55
CA ALA A 140 -13.35 2.25 16.75
C ALA A 140 -14.58 2.94 17.33
N ARG A 141 -14.58 4.27 17.42
CA ARG A 141 -15.74 5.06 17.89
C ARG A 141 -16.94 4.97 16.95
N ALA A 142 -16.72 4.74 15.65
CA ALA A 142 -17.77 4.55 14.67
C ALA A 142 -18.27 3.10 14.60
N GLY A 143 -17.69 2.17 15.36
CA GLY A 143 -17.98 0.74 15.27
C GLY A 143 -17.47 0.10 13.97
N ALA A 144 -16.52 0.74 13.29
CA ALA A 144 -15.90 0.22 12.09
C ALA A 144 -14.67 -0.65 12.43
N PRO A 145 -14.35 -1.66 11.61
CA PRO A 145 -13.17 -2.49 11.82
C PRO A 145 -11.88 -1.66 11.72
N VAL A 146 -10.91 -2.00 12.57
CA VAL A 146 -9.61 -1.32 12.70
C VAL A 146 -8.48 -2.25 12.28
N GLU A 147 -8.50 -3.48 12.79
CA GLU A 147 -7.50 -4.50 12.48
C GLU A 147 -7.99 -5.45 11.40
N ALA A 148 -7.05 -6.05 10.67
CA ALA A 148 -7.38 -7.05 9.65
C ALA A 148 -8.13 -8.27 10.23
N ALA A 149 -7.85 -8.62 11.48
CA ALA A 149 -8.57 -9.68 12.19
C ALA A 149 -10.08 -9.38 12.34
N ASP A 150 -10.49 -8.11 12.40
CA ASP A 150 -11.90 -7.70 12.52
C ASP A 150 -12.72 -8.05 11.26
N ILE A 151 -12.05 -8.31 10.14
CA ILE A 151 -12.66 -8.76 8.88
C ILE A 151 -12.20 -10.18 8.49
N GLY A 152 -11.64 -10.95 9.43
CA GLY A 152 -11.20 -12.32 9.18
C GLY A 152 -9.92 -12.46 8.35
N VAL A 153 -9.14 -11.39 8.20
CA VAL A 153 -7.88 -11.42 7.43
C VAL A 153 -6.71 -11.63 8.39
N ASP A 154 -5.97 -12.73 8.18
CA ASP A 154 -4.76 -13.02 8.94
C ASP A 154 -3.55 -12.15 8.48
N PRO A 155 -2.50 -11.99 9.32
CA PRO A 155 -1.35 -11.14 8.98
C PRO A 155 -0.61 -11.56 7.71
N ALA A 156 -0.49 -12.87 7.43
CA ALA A 156 0.20 -13.36 6.23
C ALA A 156 -0.62 -13.06 4.98
N TYR A 157 -1.96 -13.16 5.06
CA TYR A 157 -2.84 -12.77 3.97
C TYR A 157 -2.78 -11.25 3.74
N LEU A 158 -2.89 -10.43 4.78
CA LEU A 158 -2.72 -8.97 4.67
C LEU A 158 -1.40 -8.60 3.98
N HIS A 159 -0.29 -9.22 4.42
CA HIS A 159 1.03 -8.99 3.82
C HIS A 159 1.03 -9.28 2.31
N ARG A 160 0.55 -10.47 1.90
CA ARG A 160 0.45 -10.84 0.49
C ARG A 160 -0.45 -9.88 -0.29
N THR A 161 -1.55 -9.43 0.30
CA THR A 161 -2.48 -8.47 -0.29
C THR A 161 -1.83 -7.12 -0.54
N ILE A 162 -1.11 -6.56 0.44
CA ILE A 162 -0.39 -5.29 0.28
C ILE A 162 0.59 -5.36 -0.90
N LEU A 163 1.37 -6.45 -0.99
CA LEU A 163 2.31 -6.64 -2.09
C LEU A 163 1.58 -6.74 -3.44
N LYS A 164 0.46 -7.49 -3.53
CA LYS A 164 -0.33 -7.61 -4.76
C LYS A 164 -0.99 -6.30 -5.19
N ALA A 165 -1.47 -5.49 -4.22
CA ALA A 165 -2.32 -4.32 -4.47
C ALA A 165 -1.69 -3.28 -5.39
N ARG A 166 -0.36 -3.14 -5.37
CA ARG A 166 0.38 -2.18 -6.20
C ARG A 166 0.15 -2.36 -7.70
N PHE A 167 -0.19 -3.57 -8.14
CA PHE A 167 -0.38 -3.89 -9.56
C PHE A 167 -1.78 -3.61 -10.10
N LEU A 168 -2.77 -3.39 -9.23
CA LEU A 168 -4.18 -3.35 -9.68
C LEU A 168 -4.59 -2.12 -10.50
N ARG A 169 -3.86 -1.01 -10.38
CA ARG A 169 -4.24 0.27 -11.02
C ARG A 169 -2.99 1.07 -11.41
N SER A 170 -3.08 1.74 -12.56
CA SER A 170 -2.13 2.74 -13.10
C SER A 170 -2.21 4.08 -12.35
N ARG A 171 -2.28 4.01 -11.02
CA ARG A 171 -2.21 5.16 -10.11
C ARG A 171 -0.96 4.99 -9.26
N TYR A 172 -0.18 6.06 -9.16
CA TYR A 172 0.97 6.12 -8.27
C TYR A 172 0.49 6.37 -6.83
N THR A 173 0.75 5.43 -5.94
CA THR A 173 0.41 5.52 -4.51
C THR A 173 1.64 5.30 -3.64
N VAL A 174 1.46 5.27 -2.31
CA VAL A 174 2.55 4.93 -1.38
C VAL A 174 3.15 3.55 -1.67
N LEU A 175 2.37 2.62 -2.22
CA LEU A 175 2.83 1.28 -2.59
C LEU A 175 3.88 1.34 -3.71
N ASP A 176 3.68 2.22 -4.70
CA ASP A 176 4.63 2.42 -5.79
C ASP A 176 5.90 3.09 -5.32
N LEU A 177 5.77 4.13 -4.49
CA LEU A 177 6.92 4.81 -3.88
C LEU A 177 7.78 3.83 -3.10
N LEU A 178 7.16 3.03 -2.23
CA LEU A 178 7.84 2.03 -1.40
C LEU A 178 8.48 0.91 -2.23
N ASP A 179 7.85 0.50 -3.34
CA ASP A 179 8.44 -0.46 -4.28
C ASP A 179 9.69 0.12 -4.96
N GLU A 180 9.61 1.37 -5.45
CA GLU A 180 10.71 2.05 -6.13
C GLU A 180 11.92 2.30 -5.23
N VAL A 181 11.71 2.66 -3.96
CA VAL A 181 12.80 2.82 -2.99
C VAL A 181 13.26 1.51 -2.35
N GLY A 182 12.66 0.37 -2.71
CA GLY A 182 13.04 -0.96 -2.20
C GLY A 182 12.62 -1.23 -0.75
N LEU A 183 11.60 -0.55 -0.24
CA LEU A 183 11.13 -0.63 1.15
C LEU A 183 9.72 -1.21 1.30
N LEU A 184 9.08 -1.65 0.22
CA LEU A 184 7.70 -2.13 0.25
C LEU A 184 7.47 -3.27 1.24
N ASP A 185 8.31 -4.30 1.22
CA ASP A 185 8.15 -5.47 2.10
C ASP A 185 8.27 -5.09 3.58
N HIS A 186 9.29 -4.28 3.92
CA HIS A 186 9.47 -3.76 5.28
C HIS A 186 8.29 -2.90 5.75
N ALA A 187 7.75 -2.05 4.88
CA ALA A 187 6.59 -1.24 5.18
C ALA A 187 5.32 -2.09 5.32
N ALA A 188 5.16 -3.14 4.50
CA ALA A 188 4.05 -4.07 4.58
C ALA A 188 4.09 -4.86 5.91
N LEU A 189 5.27 -5.32 6.33
CA LEU A 189 5.47 -5.95 7.65
C LEU A 189 5.16 -5.00 8.80
N ALA A 190 5.56 -3.72 8.68
CA ALA A 190 5.24 -2.71 9.68
C ALA A 190 3.75 -2.32 9.73
N ALA A 191 3.00 -2.58 8.67
CA ALA A 191 1.56 -2.34 8.60
C ALA A 191 0.73 -3.43 9.28
N LEU A 192 1.34 -4.60 9.51
CA LEU A 192 0.69 -5.69 10.23
C LEU A 192 0.36 -5.26 11.66
N PRO A 193 -0.70 -5.81 12.27
CA PRO A 193 -1.00 -5.55 13.66
C PRO A 193 0.22 -5.89 14.51
N GLN A 194 0.73 -4.92 15.27
CA GLN A 194 1.71 -5.21 16.29
C GLN A 194 0.96 -5.99 17.37
N THR A 195 1.38 -7.21 17.66
CA THR A 195 0.89 -7.93 18.82
C THR A 195 1.12 -7.00 20.01
N LEU A 196 0.05 -6.44 20.57
CA LEU A 196 0.10 -5.83 21.88
C LEU A 196 0.66 -6.94 22.77
N GLN A 197 1.94 -6.82 23.15
CA GLN A 197 2.45 -7.59 24.27
C GLN A 197 1.45 -7.34 25.38
N SER A 198 0.73 -8.39 25.73
CA SER A 198 -0.22 -8.39 26.81
C SER A 198 0.51 -7.73 27.97
N LYS A 199 -0.03 -6.63 28.50
CA LYS A 199 0.29 -6.23 29.87
C LYS A 199 -0.14 -7.42 30.72
N VAL A 200 0.78 -8.37 30.91
CA VAL A 200 0.66 -9.43 31.89
C VAL A 200 0.58 -8.68 33.20
N GLY A 201 -0.61 -8.68 33.77
CA GLY A 201 -0.84 -8.17 35.10
C GLY A 201 0.06 -8.90 36.09
N THR A 202 0.73 -8.11 36.91
CA THR A 202 1.09 -8.41 38.30
C THR A 202 1.04 -7.08 39.04
#